data_AF-A0A645J7T2-F1
#
_entry.id   AF-A0A645J7T2-F1
#
_cell.length_a   1.000
_cell.length_b   1.000
_cell.length_c   1.000
_cell.angle_alpha   90.00
_cell.angle_beta   90.00
_cell.angle_gamma   90.00
#
_symmetry.space_group_name_H-M   'P 1'
#
loop_
_entity.id
_entity.type
_entity.pdbx_description
1 polymer ?
#
loop_
_entity_poly.entity_id
_entity_poly.type
_entity_poly.pdbx_seq_one_letter_code
_entity_poly.pdbx_strand_id
1 'polypeptide(L)' 'MGFMNRLNGLFTSAAFSLVFVLYKFESGANPGPEPQNAARFLLTMFPFVMMVISFAFSFFIDFKPNAVVPSPETTAE' A
#
# COMPACT_ATOMS: atom_id res chain seq x y z
N MET A 1 -19.45 -6.52 -7.04
CA MET A 1 -18.11 -5.91 -7.21
C MET A 1 -17.54 -5.53 -5.84
N GLY A 2 -16.82 -6.47 -5.22
CA GLY A 2 -16.44 -6.41 -3.79
C GLY A 2 -15.37 -5.37 -3.43
N PHE A 3 -15.17 -5.19 -2.12
CA PHE A 3 -14.20 -4.26 -1.51
C PHE A 3 -12.80 -4.32 -2.15
N MET A 4 -12.31 -5.52 -2.48
CA MET A 4 -11.01 -5.75 -3.12
C MET A 4 -10.89 -5.06 -4.49
N ASN A 5 -11.98 -4.96 -5.25
CA ASN A 5 -11.98 -4.23 -6.52
C ASN A 5 -11.88 -2.71 -6.29
N ARG A 6 -12.50 -2.20 -5.22
CA ARG A 6 -12.43 -0.78 -4.84
C ARG A 6 -11.06 -0.40 -4.32
N LEU A 7 -10.43 -1.27 -3.52
CA LEU A 7 -9.05 -1.08 -3.06
C LEU A 7 -8.07 -1.00 -4.23
N ASN A 8 -8.18 -1.91 -5.21
CA ASN A 8 -7.32 -1.88 -6.39
C ASN A 8 -7.46 -0.55 -7.17
N GLY A 9 -8.69 -0.04 -7.29
CA GLY A 9 -8.96 1.29 -7.85
C GLY A 9 -8.38 2.45 -7.02
N LEU A 10 -8.44 2.38 -5.69
CA LEU A 10 -7.88 3.40 -4.81
C LEU A 10 -6.35 3.49 -4.95
N PHE A 11 -5.65 2.35 -4.92
CA PHE A 11 -4.19 2.35 -5.10
C PHE A 11 -3.78 2.85 -6.48
N THR A 12 -4.49 2.41 -7.53
CA THR A 12 -4.20 2.83 -8.90
C THR A 12 -4.41 4.34 -9.08
N SER A 13 -5.55 4.87 -8.63
CA SER A 13 -5.82 6.31 -8.72
C SER A 13 -4.86 7.16 -7.87
N ALA A 14 -4.47 6.70 -6.69
CA ALA A 14 -3.47 7.36 -5.87
C ALA A 14 -2.09 7.40 -6.55
N ALA A 15 -1.66 6.29 -7.16
CA ALA A 15 -0.39 6.20 -7.89
C ALA A 15 -0.34 7.21 -9.05
N PHE A 16 -1.39 7.24 -9.88
CA PHE A 16 -1.47 8.19 -11.00
C PHE A 16 -1.62 9.64 -10.54
N SER A 17 -2.31 9.90 -9.42
CA SER A 17 -2.40 11.25 -8.85
C SER A 17 -1.03 11.76 -8.40
N LEU A 18 -0.24 10.94 -7.72
CA LEU A 18 1.14 11.26 -7.33
C LEU A 18 2.02 11.54 -8.55
N VAL A 19 1.92 10.71 -9.58
CA VAL A 19 2.72 10.86 -10.81
C VAL A 19 2.32 12.10 -11.61
N PHE A 20 1.04 12.45 -11.62
CA PHE A 20 0.58 13.71 -12.18
C PHE A 20 1.15 14.92 -11.43
N VAL A 21 1.17 14.90 -10.09
CA VAL A 21 1.70 16.02 -9.28
C VAL A 21 3.22 16.16 -9.46
N LEU A 22 3.96 15.05 -9.41
CA LEU A 22 5.43 15.06 -9.43
C LEU A 22 6.03 15.19 -10.83
N TYR A 23 5.49 14.48 -11.81
CA TYR A 23 6.06 14.37 -13.16
C TYR A 23 5.21 15.04 -14.24
N LYS A 24 4.04 15.62 -13.89
CA LYS A 24 3.08 16.20 -14.85
C LYS A 24 2.67 15.21 -15.94
N PHE A 25 2.71 13.93 -15.62
CA PHE A 25 2.27 12.87 -16.52
C PHE A 25 0.74 12.79 -16.46
N GLU A 26 0.09 13.17 -17.56
CA GLU A 26 -1.37 13.10 -17.70
C GLU A 26 -1.81 11.76 -18.29
N SER A 27 -1.14 11.33 -19.36
CA SER A 27 -1.48 10.11 -20.09
C SER A 27 -0.33 9.68 -20.99
N GLY A 28 -0.42 8.49 -21.59
CA GLY A 28 0.58 8.04 -22.57
C GLY A 28 0.74 8.96 -23.79
N ALA A 29 -0.28 9.75 -24.13
CA ALA A 29 -0.20 10.76 -25.20
C ALA A 29 0.48 12.06 -24.73
N ASN A 30 0.30 12.42 -23.45
CA ASN A 30 0.89 13.59 -22.82
C ASN A 30 1.67 13.17 -21.56
N PRO A 31 2.87 12.59 -21.71
CA PRO A 31 3.58 11.99 -20.60
C PRO A 31 4.37 13.00 -19.73
N GLY A 32 4.26 14.29 -20.03
CA GLY A 32 5.03 15.33 -19.35
C GLY A 32 6.51 15.37 -19.79
N PRO A 33 7.34 16.16 -19.12
CA PRO A 33 8.74 16.38 -19.49
C PRO A 33 9.65 15.16 -19.25
N GLU A 34 9.32 14.29 -18.29
CA GLU A 34 10.14 13.12 -17.94
C GLU A 34 9.36 11.79 -17.90
N PRO A 35 8.89 11.27 -19.06
CA PRO A 35 8.11 10.02 -19.16
C PRO A 35 8.79 8.82 -18.50
N GLN A 36 10.11 8.71 -18.71
CA GLN A 36 10.87 7.55 -18.29
C GLN A 36 10.91 7.43 -16.76
N ASN A 37 11.03 8.57 -16.07
CA ASN A 37 11.07 8.63 -14.62
C ASN A 37 9.68 8.42 -14.02
N ALA A 38 8.62 8.95 -14.66
CA ALA A 38 7.23 8.66 -14.27
C ALA A 38 6.92 7.15 -14.30
N ALA A 39 7.30 6.45 -15.37
CA ALA A 39 7.10 5.00 -15.49
C ALA A 39 7.89 4.22 -14.43
N ARG A 40 9.16 4.57 -14.21
CA ARG A 40 9.99 3.96 -13.15
C ARG A 40 9.39 4.19 -11.76
N PHE A 41 8.84 5.39 -11.52
CA PHE A 41 8.19 5.71 -10.26
C PHE A 41 6.99 4.78 -10.00
N LEU A 42 6.12 4.60 -10.98
CA LEU A 42 4.96 3.68 -10.85
C LEU A 42 5.38 2.23 -10.60
N LEU A 43 6.43 1.77 -11.29
CA LEU A 43 6.86 0.37 -11.24
C LEU A 43 7.68 0.02 -9.99
N THR A 44 8.47 0.95 -9.45
CA THR A 44 9.46 0.66 -8.40
C THR A 44 9.25 1.49 -7.14
N MET A 45 9.12 2.82 -7.27
CA MET A 45 9.01 3.71 -6.12
C MET A 45 7.66 3.62 -5.44
N PHE A 46 6.56 3.55 -6.20
CA PHE A 46 5.23 3.47 -5.61
C PHE A 46 5.05 2.20 -4.74
N PRO A 47 5.38 0.99 -5.22
CA PRO A 47 5.37 -0.21 -4.38
C PRO A 47 6.29 -0.09 -3.15
N PHE A 48 7.48 0.49 -3.33
CA PHE A 48 8.44 0.67 -2.24
C PHE A 48 7.91 1.63 -1.15
N VAL A 49 7.35 2.78 -1.53
CA VAL A 49 6.74 3.73 -0.59
C VAL A 49 5.57 3.08 0.15
N MET A 50 4.72 2.31 -0.55
CA MET A 50 3.62 1.57 0.09
C MET A 50 4.12 0.53 1.10
N MET A 51 5.22 -0.17 0.79
CA MET A 51 5.87 -1.08 1.73
C MET A 51 6.37 -0.33 2.96
N VAL A 52 7.06 0.80 2.78
CA VAL A 52 7.59 1.62 3.89
C VAL A 52 6.46 2.15 4.77
N ILE A 53 5.35 2.60 4.17
CA ILE A 53 4.16 3.04 4.94
C ILE A 53 3.60 1.88 5.76
N SER A 54 3.47 0.68 5.16
CA SER A 54 2.99 -0.51 5.86
C SER A 54 3.91 -0.90 7.02
N PHE A 55 5.22 -0.82 6.78
CA PHE A 55 6.23 -1.08 7.79
C PHE A 55 6.20 -0.05 8.91
N ALA A 56 6.05 1.24 8.60
CA ALA A 56 5.90 2.30 9.59
C ALA A 56 4.66 2.05 10.46
N PHE A 57 3.51 1.72 9.86
CA PHE A 57 2.32 1.36 10.63
C PHE A 57 2.55 0.16 11.55
N SER A 58 3.39 -0.80 11.17
CA SER A 58 3.73 -1.93 12.05
C SER A 58 4.37 -1.50 13.38
N PHE A 59 5.09 -0.38 13.43
CA PHE A 59 5.63 0.15 14.70
C PHE A 59 4.58 0.89 15.52
N PHE A 60 3.57 1.47 14.87
CA PHE A 60 2.47 2.17 15.53
C PHE A 60 1.36 1.22 16.01
N ILE A 61 1.32 -0.02 15.52
CA ILE A 61 0.35 -1.02 15.94
C ILE A 61 0.82 -1.70 17.23
N ASP A 62 0.17 -1.35 18.33
CA ASP A 62 0.31 -2.03 19.61
C ASP A 62 -0.56 -3.30 19.62
N PHE A 63 0.05 -4.46 19.41
CA PHE A 63 -0.64 -5.73 19.58
C PHE A 63 -0.78 -6.01 21.08
N LYS A 64 -1.93 -5.66 21.66
CA LYS A 64 -2.28 -6.15 23.00
C LYS A 64 -2.26 -7.69 22.95
N PRO A 65 -1.47 -8.37 23.81
CA PRO A 65 -1.51 -9.82 23.86
C PRO A 65 -2.92 -10.24 24.25
N ASN A 66 -3.63 -10.88 23.32
CA ASN A 66 -4.89 -11.54 23.66
C ASN A 66 -4.56 -12.59 24.71
N ALA A 67 -5.28 -12.54 25.83
CA ALA A 67 -5.14 -13.48 26.93
C ALA A 67 -5.07 -14.90 26.36
N VAL A 68 -4.02 -15.64 26.74
CA VAL A 68 -3.86 -17.06 26.45
C VAL A 68 -5.17 -17.73 26.88
N VAL A 69 -5.99 -18.14 25.91
CA VAL A 69 -7.16 -18.96 26.20
C VAL A 69 -6.56 -20.32 26.59
N PRO A 70 -6.70 -20.77 27.85
CA PRO A 70 -6.09 -22.02 28.26
C PRO A 70 -6.67 -23.14 27.38
N SER A 71 -5.80 -23.97 26.81
CA SER A 71 -6.23 -25.22 26.18
C SER A 71 -7.02 -26.03 27.22
N PRO A 72 -8.17 -26.63 26.88
CA PRO A 72 -8.98 -27.43 27.81
C PRO A 72 -8.27 -28.69 28.36
N GLU A 73 -6.99 -28.87 28.02
CA GLU A 73 -6.15 -30.01 28.34
C GLU A 73 -5.48 -29.90 29.72
N THR A 74 -5.52 -28.73 30.38
CA THR A 74 -4.89 -28.50 31.70
C THR A 74 -5.84 -28.70 32.90
N THR A 75 -7.12 -29.02 32.69
CA THR A 75 -8.11 -29.17 33.78
C THR A 75 -8.45 -30.63 34.11
N ALA A 76 -7.56 -31.58 33.81
CA ALA A 76 -7.75 -32.99 34.10
C ALA A 76 -6.57 -33.56 34.91
N GLU A 77 -6.39 -33.05 36.13
CA GLU A 77 -5.70 -33.74 37.23
C GLU A 77 -6.52 -33.61 38.51
#